data_AF-A0A2U1PKZ5-F1
#
_entry.id   AF-A0A2U1PKZ5-F1
#
_cell.length_a   1.000
_cell.length_b   1.000
_cell.length_c   1.000
_cell.angle_alpha   90.00
_cell.angle_beta   90.00
_cell.angle_gamma   90.00
#
_symmetry.space_group_name_H-M   'P 1'
#
loop_
_entity.id
_entity.type
_entity.pdbx_description
1 polymer ?
#
loop_
_entity_poly.entity_id
_entity_poly.type
_entity_poly.pdbx_seq_one_letter_code
_entity_poly.pdbx_strand_id
1 'polypeptide(L)'
;MKQIYKGRIYKDLLCKCATTTTVFQFQQGIEKMKAFDPKSHERKLVDGRDQPILWFLKYIREYLMKRIVNVQQVIDMSEGPLTPTATAMFKVPWMNQCVVNMRLRTCTCRRWELTGVPCRHVVAAMYDMARNGMEVGIPEDLVHQAYWLSTWKETYKYKIEGLSCYARNPF
;
A
#
# COMPACT_ATOMS: atom_id res chain seq x y z
N MET A 1 -3.40 22.50 6.10
CA MET A 1 -3.84 21.25 6.77
C MET A 1 -3.21 20.06 6.08
N LYS A 2 -2.53 19.15 6.78
CA LYS A 2 -1.94 17.93 6.18
C LYS A 2 -3.07 16.93 5.87
N GLN A 3 -3.22 16.54 4.60
CA GLN A 3 -4.28 15.63 4.12
C GLN A 3 -4.10 14.23 4.73
N ILE A 4 -5.16 13.66 5.31
CA ILE A 4 -5.12 12.34 5.96
C ILE A 4 -5.33 11.26 4.89
N TYR A 5 -4.28 10.50 4.57
CA TYR A 5 -4.31 9.37 3.65
C TYR A 5 -5.18 8.23 4.22
N LYS A 6 -6.32 7.92 3.59
CA LYS A 6 -7.24 6.85 4.02
C LYS A 6 -6.56 5.48 4.10
N GLY A 7 -5.63 5.18 3.19
CA GLY A 7 -4.82 3.96 3.27
C GLY A 7 -3.91 3.90 4.50
N ARG A 8 -3.52 5.05 5.07
CA ARG A 8 -2.83 5.12 6.36
C ARG A 8 -3.75 4.68 7.49
N ILE A 9 -4.95 5.23 7.54
CA ILE A 9 -5.98 4.85 8.52
C ILE A 9 -6.24 3.34 8.46
N TYR A 10 -6.37 2.78 7.26
CA TYR A 10 -6.54 1.33 7.08
C TYR A 10 -5.35 0.52 7.63
N LYS A 11 -4.11 0.95 7.34
CA LYS A 11 -2.89 0.31 7.89
C LYS A 11 -2.79 0.45 9.41
N ASP A 12 -3.16 1.60 9.95
CA ASP A 12 -3.14 1.87 11.39
C ASP A 12 -4.18 1.00 12.11
N LEU A 13 -5.37 0.83 11.52
CA LEU A 13 -6.40 -0.09 12.01
C LEU A 13 -5.92 -1.55 11.98
N LEU A 14 -5.29 -1.98 10.88
CA LEU A 14 -4.66 -3.31 10.78
C LEU A 14 -3.59 -3.53 11.86
N CYS A 15 -2.71 -2.55 12.05
CA CYS A 15 -1.65 -2.60 13.06
C CYS A 15 -2.25 -2.67 14.48
N LYS A 16 -3.32 -1.92 14.73
CA LYS A 16 -4.05 -1.96 16.00
C LYS A 16 -4.68 -3.32 16.25
N CYS A 17 -5.26 -3.97 15.23
CA CYS A 17 -5.77 -5.34 15.36
C CYS A 17 -4.62 -6.34 15.63
N ALA A 18 -3.48 -6.17 14.98
CA ALA A 18 -2.33 -7.07 15.16
C ALA A 18 -1.67 -6.94 16.54
N THR A 19 -1.80 -5.79 17.20
CA THR A 19 -1.15 -5.49 18.49
C THR A 19 -2.07 -5.69 19.70
N THR A 20 -3.37 -5.90 19.51
CA THR A 20 -4.30 -6.21 20.60
C THR A 20 -4.06 -7.61 21.16
N THR A 21 -3.92 -7.70 22.48
CA THR A 21 -3.72 -8.95 23.22
C THR A 21 -5.03 -9.63 23.64
N THR A 22 -6.17 -8.96 23.45
CA THR A 22 -7.50 -9.47 23.84
C THR A 22 -8.40 -9.70 22.64
N VAL A 23 -9.13 -10.83 22.65
CA VAL A 23 -10.04 -11.23 21.58
C VAL A 23 -11.15 -10.19 21.37
N PHE A 24 -11.66 -9.57 22.44
CA PHE A 24 -12.69 -8.54 22.36
C PHE A 24 -12.23 -7.29 21.61
N GLN A 25 -11.03 -6.78 21.90
CA GLN A 25 -10.49 -5.60 21.21
C GLN A 25 -10.11 -5.91 19.76
N PHE A 26 -9.63 -7.13 19.49
CA PHE A 26 -9.39 -7.62 18.13
C PHE A 26 -10.69 -7.61 17.32
N GLN A 27 -11.78 -8.16 17.86
CA GLN A 27 -13.07 -8.22 17.19
C GLN A 27 -13.64 -6.83 16.88
N GLN A 28 -13.56 -5.88 17.83
CA GLN A 28 -13.92 -4.47 17.57
C GLN A 28 -13.05 -3.83 16.47
N GLY A 29 -11.76 -4.16 16.43
CA GLY A 29 -10.85 -3.66 15.41
C GLY A 29 -11.23 -4.17 14.02
N ILE A 30 -11.55 -5.46 13.91
CA ILE A 30 -12.03 -6.11 12.68
C ILE A 30 -13.37 -5.52 12.23
N GLU A 31 -14.31 -5.25 13.14
CA GLU A 31 -15.58 -4.58 12.81
C GLU A 31 -15.36 -3.17 12.27
N LYS A 32 -14.46 -2.39 12.86
CA LYS A 32 -14.07 -1.07 12.36
C LYS A 32 -13.43 -1.15 10.97
N MET A 33 -12.64 -2.19 10.71
CA MET A 33 -12.09 -2.44 9.37
C MET A 33 -13.16 -2.85 8.35
N LYS A 34 -14.09 -3.72 8.72
CA LYS A 34 -15.23 -4.14 7.88
C LYS A 34 -16.15 -2.97 7.57
N ALA A 35 -16.38 -2.09 8.53
CA ALA A 35 -17.15 -0.86 8.33
C ALA A 35 -16.41 0.15 7.42
N PHE A 36 -15.07 0.17 7.45
CA PHE A 36 -14.26 1.05 6.62
C PHE A 36 -14.18 0.60 5.16
N ASP A 37 -14.01 -0.70 4.89
CA ASP A 37 -14.07 -1.27 3.54
C ASP A 37 -14.57 -2.74 3.53
N PRO A 38 -15.89 -2.97 3.35
CA PRO A 38 -16.51 -4.29 3.42
C PRO A 38 -15.97 -5.31 2.41
N LYS A 39 -15.42 -4.87 1.27
CA LYS A 39 -14.98 -5.76 0.17
C LYS A 39 -13.53 -6.22 0.28
N SER A 40 -12.75 -5.67 1.21
CA SER A 40 -11.30 -5.91 1.33
C SER A 40 -10.93 -7.15 2.13
N HIS A 41 -11.77 -7.53 3.10
CA HIS A 41 -11.44 -8.52 4.14
C HIS A 41 -11.29 -9.97 3.63
N GLU A 42 -11.70 -10.27 2.40
CA GLU A 42 -11.68 -11.64 1.87
C GLU A 42 -10.36 -12.04 1.19
N ARG A 43 -9.41 -11.12 0.99
CA ARG A 43 -8.46 -11.28 -0.14
C ARG A 43 -7.05 -11.80 0.12
N LYS A 44 -6.65 -12.21 1.31
CA LYS A 44 -5.39 -12.97 1.59
C LYS A 44 -5.27 -13.24 3.09
N LEU A 45 -4.65 -14.34 3.49
CA LEU A 45 -4.48 -14.87 4.87
C LEU A 45 -5.53 -15.94 5.31
N VAL A 46 -5.94 -16.81 4.38
CA VAL A 46 -6.72 -18.00 4.72
C VAL A 46 -5.81 -19.15 5.20
N ASP A 47 -4.62 -19.29 4.63
CA ASP A 47 -3.81 -20.52 4.81
C ASP A 47 -2.89 -20.56 6.05
N GLY A 48 -2.87 -19.50 6.87
CA GLY A 48 -1.89 -19.36 7.97
C GLY A 48 -2.43 -19.58 9.38
N ARG A 49 -3.74 -19.76 9.56
CA ARG A 49 -4.37 -19.70 10.89
C ARG A 49 -4.20 -20.97 11.73
N ASP A 50 -3.84 -22.08 11.11
CA ASP A 50 -3.80 -23.40 11.76
C ASP A 50 -2.38 -23.88 12.10
N GLN A 51 -1.35 -23.04 11.91
CA GLN A 51 0.05 -23.39 12.19
C GLN A 51 0.53 -22.82 13.53
N PRO A 52 1.46 -23.50 14.24
CA PRO A 52 2.07 -22.96 15.46
C PRO A 52 2.68 -21.58 15.21
N ILE A 53 2.50 -20.66 16.16
CA ILE A 53 2.97 -19.26 16.08
C ILE A 53 4.47 -19.19 15.72
N LEU A 54 5.28 -20.13 16.21
CA LEU A 54 6.71 -20.20 15.90
C LEU A 54 6.99 -20.49 14.40
N TRP A 55 6.22 -21.40 13.80
CA TRP A 55 6.33 -21.69 12.36
C TRP A 55 5.87 -20.49 11.53
N PHE A 56 4.80 -19.82 11.96
CA PHE A 56 4.29 -18.62 11.32
C PHE A 56 5.30 -17.46 11.38
N LEU A 57 5.98 -17.25 12.51
CA LEU A 57 7.04 -16.25 12.65
C LEU A 57 8.26 -16.58 11.77
N LYS A 58 8.67 -17.85 11.69
CA LYS A 58 9.74 -18.31 10.79
C LYS A 58 9.36 -18.06 9.32
N TYR A 59 8.12 -18.40 8.94
CA TYR A 59 7.58 -18.16 7.60
C TYR A 59 7.55 -16.68 7.25
N ILE A 60 7.00 -15.83 8.13
CA ILE A 60 6.97 -14.37 7.93
C ILE A 60 8.39 -13.83 7.73
N ARG A 61 9.33 -14.25 8.57
CA ARG A 61 10.72 -13.82 8.48
C ARG A 61 11.37 -14.21 7.16
N GLU A 62 11.27 -15.47 6.75
CA GLU A 62 11.80 -15.95 5.47
C GLU A 62 11.13 -15.23 4.28
N TYR A 63 9.81 -15.02 4.34
CA TYR A 63 9.08 -14.26 3.35
C TYR A 63 9.59 -12.81 3.25
N LEU A 64 9.76 -12.14 4.39
CA LEU A 64 10.27 -10.76 4.43
C LEU A 64 11.70 -10.67 3.89
N MET A 65 12.58 -11.61 4.26
CA MET A 65 13.96 -11.66 3.75
C MET A 65 14.00 -11.83 2.23
N LYS A 66 13.26 -12.81 1.68
CA LYS A 66 13.14 -13.01 0.22
C LYS A 66 12.54 -11.78 -0.47
N ARG A 67 11.51 -11.19 0.14
CA ARG A 67 10.84 -10.00 -0.40
C ARG A 67 11.76 -8.79 -0.46
N ILE A 68 12.61 -8.55 0.53
CA ILE A 68 13.56 -7.43 0.51
C ILE A 68 14.52 -7.54 -0.68
N VAL A 69 15.11 -8.73 -0.90
CA VAL A 69 16.04 -8.96 -2.02
C VAL A 69 15.32 -8.77 -3.36
N ASN A 70 14.15 -9.37 -3.53
CA ASN A 70 13.37 -9.23 -4.76
C ASN A 70 12.96 -7.77 -5.01
N VAL A 71 12.53 -7.05 -3.98
CA VAL A 71 12.15 -5.64 -4.10
C VAL A 71 13.35 -4.78 -4.48
N GLN A 72 14.54 -5.04 -3.92
CA GLN A 72 15.75 -4.31 -4.29
C GLN A 72 16.10 -4.51 -5.77
N GLN A 73 16.06 -5.77 -6.25
CA GLN A 73 16.26 -6.06 -7.68
C GLN A 73 15.25 -5.32 -8.57
N VAL A 74 13.97 -5.30 -8.18
CA VAL A 74 12.94 -4.55 -8.91
C VAL A 74 13.23 -3.06 -8.89
N ILE A 75 13.65 -2.49 -7.74
CA ILE A 75 14.02 -1.08 -7.61
C ILE A 75 15.17 -0.72 -8.55
N ASP A 76 16.18 -1.60 -8.66
CA ASP A 76 17.36 -1.37 -9.50
C ASP A 76 17.01 -1.41 -11.01
N MET A 77 15.98 -2.17 -11.38
CA MET A 77 15.44 -2.25 -12.75
C MET A 77 14.33 -1.23 -13.04
N SER A 78 13.88 -0.46 -12.04
CA SER A 78 12.75 0.46 -12.19
C SER A 78 13.19 1.80 -12.75
N GLU A 79 12.51 2.27 -13.80
CA GLU A 79 12.72 3.59 -14.38
C GLU A 79 11.64 4.59 -13.93
N GLY A 80 12.05 5.83 -13.67
CA GLY A 80 11.16 6.94 -13.30
C GLY A 80 11.10 7.23 -11.79
N PRO A 81 10.19 8.14 -11.37
CA PRO A 81 10.09 8.57 -9.96
C PRO A 81 9.19 7.70 -9.07
N LEU A 82 8.33 6.86 -9.67
CA LEU A 82 7.28 6.10 -8.98
C LEU A 82 7.54 4.60 -8.99
N THR A 83 6.97 3.88 -8.02
CA THR A 83 7.03 2.41 -7.99
C THR A 83 6.39 1.80 -9.25
N PRO A 84 6.89 0.66 -9.77
CA PRO A 84 6.32 0.00 -10.96
C PRO A 84 4.83 -0.29 -10.83
N THR A 85 4.37 -0.61 -9.63
CA THR A 85 2.93 -0.80 -9.35
C THR A 85 2.15 0.48 -9.57
N ALA A 86 2.62 1.63 -9.05
CA ALA A 86 1.95 2.92 -9.28
C ALA A 86 1.98 3.31 -10.76
N THR A 87 3.11 3.12 -11.45
CA THR A 87 3.23 3.35 -12.90
C THR A 87 2.25 2.48 -13.70
N ALA A 88 2.10 1.20 -13.32
CA ALA A 88 1.14 0.30 -13.95
C ALA A 88 -0.33 0.69 -13.68
N MET A 89 -0.62 1.31 -12.52
CA MET A 89 -1.98 1.79 -12.22
C MET A 89 -2.47 2.88 -13.19
N PHE A 90 -1.56 3.63 -13.82
CA PHE A 90 -1.92 4.58 -14.88
C PHE A 90 -2.28 3.89 -16.20
N LYS A 91 -1.73 2.71 -16.47
CA LYS A 91 -1.85 2.04 -17.78
C LYS A 91 -3.10 1.15 -17.90
N VAL A 92 -3.69 0.68 -16.81
CA VAL A 92 -4.82 -0.26 -16.87
C VAL A 92 -6.05 0.33 -17.59
N PRO A 93 -6.69 -0.42 -18.52
CA PRO A 93 -7.91 0.00 -19.20
C PRO A 93 -9.13 -0.19 -18.29
N TRP A 94 -9.94 0.85 -18.11
CA TRP A 94 -11.25 0.78 -17.48
C TRP A 94 -12.19 1.70 -18.25
N MET A 95 -13.39 1.18 -18.57
CA MET A 95 -14.25 1.70 -19.63
C MET A 95 -15.56 2.26 -19.07
N ASN A 96 -15.49 3.12 -18.05
CA ASN A 96 -16.67 3.74 -17.45
C ASN A 96 -16.50 5.25 -17.32
N GLN A 97 -17.59 5.99 -17.56
CA GLN A 97 -17.65 7.41 -17.22
C GLN A 97 -17.60 7.57 -15.69
N CYS A 98 -16.78 8.49 -15.21
CA CYS A 98 -16.64 8.78 -13.80
C CYS A 98 -16.63 10.29 -13.56
N VAL A 99 -17.17 10.70 -12.41
CA VAL A 99 -17.08 12.09 -11.98
C VAL A 99 -15.82 12.25 -11.13
N VAL A 100 -14.99 13.21 -11.49
CA VAL A 100 -13.73 13.53 -10.79
C VAL A 100 -13.88 14.86 -10.08
N ASN A 101 -13.47 14.91 -8.81
CA ASN A 101 -13.32 16.15 -8.07
C ASN A 101 -11.85 16.37 -7.76
N MET A 102 -11.22 17.28 -8.51
CA MET A 102 -9.79 17.59 -8.39
C MET A 102 -9.43 18.28 -7.07
N ARG A 103 -10.33 19.08 -6.50
CA ARG A 103 -10.11 19.79 -5.23
C ARG A 103 -10.13 18.85 -4.05
N LEU A 104 -11.11 17.94 -4.01
CA LEU A 104 -11.26 16.94 -2.95
C LEU A 104 -10.39 15.70 -3.15
N ARG A 105 -9.71 15.60 -4.30
CA ARG A 105 -8.94 14.42 -4.71
C ARG A 105 -9.78 13.14 -4.70
N THR A 106 -11.00 13.22 -5.22
CA THR A 106 -11.95 12.09 -5.28
C THR A 106 -12.34 11.75 -6.70
N CYS A 107 -12.72 10.50 -6.90
CA CYS A 107 -13.25 10.00 -8.16
C CYS A 107 -14.31 8.95 -7.82
N THR A 108 -15.41 8.88 -8.58
CA THR A 108 -16.47 7.89 -8.33
C THR A 108 -15.98 6.44 -8.40
N CYS A 109 -14.84 6.17 -9.07
CA CYS A 109 -14.19 4.87 -9.05
C CYS A 109 -13.46 4.54 -7.73
N ARG A 110 -13.38 5.49 -6.79
CA ARG A 110 -12.73 5.46 -5.46
C ARG A 110 -11.24 5.13 -5.44
N ARG A 111 -10.60 4.86 -6.57
CA ARG A 111 -9.19 4.46 -6.62
C ARG A 111 -8.27 5.51 -6.05
N TRP A 112 -8.43 6.76 -6.44
CA TRP A 112 -7.58 7.84 -5.94
C TRP A 112 -7.67 8.00 -4.43
N GLU A 113 -8.86 7.81 -3.86
CA GLU A 113 -9.08 7.89 -2.41
C GLU A 113 -8.47 6.71 -1.65
N LEU A 114 -8.54 5.51 -2.23
CA LEU A 114 -8.08 4.28 -1.59
C LEU A 114 -6.56 4.13 -1.69
N THR A 115 -6.01 4.37 -2.87
CA THR A 115 -4.59 4.14 -3.15
C THR A 115 -3.76 5.41 -3.04
N GLY A 116 -4.36 6.61 -3.07
CA GLY A 116 -3.59 7.85 -3.17
C GLY A 116 -2.84 8.00 -4.49
N VAL A 117 -3.15 7.16 -5.50
CA VAL A 117 -2.61 7.22 -6.86
C VAL A 117 -3.74 7.69 -7.78
N PRO A 118 -3.56 8.76 -8.58
CA PRO A 118 -4.58 9.21 -9.51
C PRO A 118 -4.99 8.09 -10.46
N CYS A 119 -6.30 7.87 -10.61
CA CYS A 119 -6.79 6.94 -11.62
C CYS A 119 -6.75 7.58 -13.01
N ARG A 120 -6.88 6.78 -14.07
CA ARG A 120 -6.99 7.26 -15.46
C ARG A 120 -8.03 8.37 -15.65
N HIS A 121 -9.16 8.34 -14.95
CA HIS A 121 -10.18 9.40 -15.04
C HIS A 121 -9.66 10.75 -14.52
N VAL A 122 -8.85 10.71 -13.46
CA VAL A 122 -8.24 11.91 -12.86
C VAL A 122 -7.19 12.47 -13.82
N VAL A 123 -6.36 11.60 -14.40
CA VAL A 123 -5.39 11.99 -15.42
C VAL A 123 -6.08 12.58 -16.65
N ALA A 124 -7.17 11.98 -17.11
CA ALA A 124 -7.97 12.52 -18.22
C ALA A 124 -8.58 13.89 -17.88
N ALA A 125 -9.12 14.05 -16.67
CA ALA A 125 -9.63 15.34 -16.19
C ALA A 125 -8.51 16.39 -16.12
N MET A 126 -7.30 16.03 -15.68
CA MET A 126 -6.15 16.94 -15.70
C MET A 126 -5.81 17.40 -17.12
N TYR A 127 -5.75 16.49 -18.09
CA TYR A 127 -5.48 16.86 -19.48
C TYR A 127 -6.57 17.77 -20.06
N ASP A 128 -7.84 17.51 -19.73
CA ASP A 128 -8.95 18.38 -20.14
C ASP A 128 -8.84 19.78 -19.51
N MET A 129 -8.50 19.85 -18.23
CA MET A 129 -8.23 21.11 -17.54
C MET A 129 -7.06 21.89 -18.17
N ALA A 130 -5.96 21.20 -18.50
CA ALA A 130 -4.80 21.80 -19.16
C ALA A 130 -5.17 22.37 -20.53
N ARG A 131 -5.96 21.64 -21.32
CA ARG A 131 -6.45 22.10 -22.63
C ARG A 131 -7.33 23.34 -22.53
N ASN A 132 -8.05 23.49 -21.42
CA ASN A 132 -8.88 24.65 -21.13
C ASN A 132 -8.11 25.80 -20.45
N GLY A 133 -6.77 25.75 -20.45
CA GLY A 133 -5.92 26.83 -19.95
C GLY A 133 -5.80 26.91 -18.42
N MET A 134 -6.25 25.89 -17.68
CA MET A 134 -6.02 25.83 -16.24
C MET A 134 -4.62 25.29 -15.95
N GLU A 135 -3.92 25.94 -15.02
CA GLU A 135 -2.65 25.45 -14.52
C GLU A 135 -2.86 24.15 -13.72
N VAL A 136 -2.34 23.05 -14.25
CA VAL A 136 -2.35 21.74 -13.61
C VAL A 136 -0.92 21.20 -13.63
N GLY A 137 -0.45 20.75 -12.45
CA GLY A 137 0.86 20.11 -12.31
C GLY A 137 0.95 18.76 -13.02
N ILE A 138 2.08 18.07 -12.87
CA ILE A 138 2.24 16.74 -13.46
C ILE A 138 1.42 15.68 -12.69
N PRO A 139 0.92 14.62 -13.34
CA PRO A 139 0.15 13.56 -12.68
C PRO A 139 0.86 12.92 -11.49
N GLU A 140 2.19 12.84 -11.52
CA GLU A 140 3.05 12.31 -10.47
C GLU A 140 2.95 13.12 -9.16
N ASP A 141 2.72 14.44 -9.23
CA ASP A 141 2.60 15.31 -8.03
C ASP A 141 1.34 15.01 -7.21
N LEU A 142 0.35 14.37 -7.84
CA LEU A 142 -0.88 13.95 -7.18
C LEU A 142 -0.76 12.56 -6.54
N VAL A 143 0.37 11.87 -6.75
CA VAL A 143 0.66 10.56 -6.17
C VAL A 143 1.17 10.72 -4.75
N HIS A 144 0.58 9.96 -3.82
CA HIS A 144 1.01 9.94 -2.43
C HIS A 144 2.48 9.51 -2.30
N GLN A 145 3.24 10.18 -1.43
CA GLN A 145 4.69 9.97 -1.21
C GLN A 145 5.09 8.50 -0.99
N ALA A 146 4.20 7.71 -0.38
CA ALA A 146 4.40 6.27 -0.16
C ALA A 146 4.65 5.44 -1.44
N TYR A 147 4.31 5.96 -2.63
CA TYR A 147 4.53 5.30 -3.92
C TYR A 147 5.72 5.85 -4.71
N TRP A 148 6.49 6.76 -4.11
CA TRP A 148 7.71 7.25 -4.71
C TRP A 148 8.85 6.25 -4.54
N LEU A 149 9.65 6.08 -5.58
CA LEU A 149 10.81 5.18 -5.56
C LEU A 149 11.82 5.57 -4.48
N SER A 150 11.97 6.86 -4.18
CA SER A 150 12.81 7.35 -3.07
C SER A 150 12.34 6.81 -1.72
N THR A 151 11.03 6.87 -1.45
CA THR A 151 10.44 6.36 -0.20
C THR A 151 10.52 4.83 -0.16
N TRP A 152 10.34 4.18 -1.30
CA TRP A 152 10.44 2.73 -1.41
C TRP A 152 11.88 2.25 -1.13
N LYS A 153 12.88 2.93 -1.70
CA LYS A 153 14.31 2.71 -1.43
C LYS A 153 14.62 2.81 0.07
N GLU A 154 14.17 3.88 0.73
CA GLU A 154 14.43 4.04 2.16
C GLU A 154 13.74 2.96 3.00
N THR A 155 12.53 2.53 2.60
CA THR A 155 11.80 1.46 3.30
C THR A 155 12.52 0.11 3.25
N TYR A 156 13.20 -0.18 2.14
CA TYR A 156 13.85 -1.49 1.89
C TYR A 156 15.38 -1.46 2.03
N LYS A 157 15.94 -0.34 2.46
CA LYS A 157 17.37 -0.12 2.68
C LYS A 157 17.98 -1.08 3.70
N TYR A 158 17.23 -1.45 4.72
CA TYR A 158 17.70 -2.28 5.82
C TYR A 158 17.45 -3.76 5.55
N LYS A 159 18.49 -4.58 5.75
CA LYS A 159 18.40 -6.04 5.67
C LYS A 159 17.93 -6.59 7.03
N ILE A 160 17.05 -7.58 6.99
CA ILE A 160 16.68 -8.33 8.20
C ILE A 160 17.78 -9.37 8.45
N GLU A 161 18.61 -9.14 9.46
CA GLU A 161 19.65 -10.09 9.88
C GLU A 161 19.06 -11.40 10.35
N GLY A 162 19.70 -12.52 9.98
CA GLY A 162 19.48 -13.88 10.49
C GLY A 162 19.28 -13.91 12.01
N LEU A 163 18.37 -14.75 12.54
CA LEU A 163 18.46 -15.13 13.95
C LEU A 163 19.77 -15.93 14.09
N SER A 164 20.85 -15.27 14.51
CA SER A 164 22.13 -15.93 14.82
C SER A 164 22.09 -16.69 16.15
N CYS A 165 20.94 -16.72 16.83
CA CYS A 165 20.82 -17.23 18.19
C CYS A 165 20.78 -18.76 18.35
N TYR A 166 21.13 -19.54 17.32
CA TYR A 166 21.39 -20.99 17.48
C TYR A 166 22.77 -21.44 16.99
N ALA A 167 23.66 -20.52 16.60
CA ALA A 167 25.00 -20.87 16.13
C ALA A 167 26.10 -20.77 17.21
N ARG A 168 25.76 -20.48 18.47
CA ARG A 168 26.71 -20.55 19.60
C ARG A 168 26.00 -20.95 20.89
N ASN A 169 25.85 -22.25 21.10
CA ASN A 169 25.94 -22.79 22.46
C ASN A 169 26.38 -24.26 22.41
N PRO A 170 27.69 -24.54 22.39
CA PRO A 170 28.22 -25.81 22.86
C PRO A 170 28.41 -25.70 24.38
N PHE A 171 27.36 -26.03 25.13
CA PHE A 171 27.47 -26.51 26.50
C PHE A 171 26.51 -27.68 26.66
#